data_AF-A0A752EYQ9-F1
#
_entry.id   AF-A0A752EYQ9-F1
#
_cell.length_a   1.000
_cell.length_b   1.000
_cell.length_c   1.000
_cell.angle_alpha   90.00
_cell.angle_beta   90.00
_cell.angle_gamma   90.00
#
_symmetry.space_group_name_H-M   'P 1'
#
loop_
_entity.id
_entity.type
_entity.pdbx_description
1 polymer ?
#
loop_
_entity_poly.entity_id
_entity_poly.type
_entity_poly.pdbx_seq_one_letter_code
_entity_poly.pdbx_strand_id
1 'polypeptide(L)'
;MSSWEKMKEFFCSTHQTEALECIWTICHPPAGTTREDVVSRFELLRTLAYDGWEENIHSGLHGENYFCILDEDSQEILSVTLDDVGNYTVNCQGYSETHHLT
;
A
#
# COMPACT_ATOMS: atom_id res chain seq x y z
N MET A 1 9.43 -0.82 -16.79
CA MET A 1 9.22 -1.72 -15.65
C MET A 1 7.79 -1.56 -15.19
N SER A 2 7.14 -2.66 -14.85
CA SER A 2 5.82 -2.63 -14.21
C SER A 2 5.92 -2.12 -12.77
N SER A 3 4.81 -1.64 -12.20
CA SER A 3 4.72 -1.22 -10.79
C SER A 3 5.19 -2.31 -9.84
N TRP A 4 4.89 -3.54 -10.21
CA TRP A 4 5.31 -4.76 -9.55
C TRP A 4 6.82 -4.97 -9.54
N GLU A 5 7.52 -4.63 -10.62
CA GLU A 5 8.98 -4.77 -10.68
C GLU A 5 9.67 -3.70 -9.83
N LYS A 6 9.18 -2.45 -9.86
CA LYS A 6 9.67 -1.40 -8.97
C LYS A 6 9.46 -1.75 -7.50
N MET A 7 8.27 -2.27 -7.15
CA MET A 7 7.95 -2.63 -5.77
C MET A 7 8.90 -3.67 -5.17
N LYS A 8 9.38 -4.62 -5.98
CA LYS A 8 10.32 -5.64 -5.54
C LYS A 8 11.67 -5.09 -5.10
N GLU A 9 12.06 -3.91 -5.57
CA GLU A 9 13.33 -3.27 -5.22
C GLU A 9 13.32 -2.73 -3.78
N PHE A 10 12.14 -2.49 -3.21
CA PHE A 10 12.00 -1.94 -1.85
C PHE A 10 12.07 -3.00 -0.74
N PHE A 11 11.90 -4.29 -1.08
CA PHE A 11 11.82 -5.37 -0.09
C PHE A 11 13.00 -6.30 -0.16
N CYS A 12 13.48 -6.73 1.01
CA CYS A 12 14.54 -7.72 1.12
C CYS A 12 14.12 -9.04 0.45
N SER A 13 15.04 -9.72 -0.25
CA SER A 13 14.76 -11.01 -0.89
C SER A 13 14.21 -12.07 0.07
N THR A 14 14.58 -11.99 1.37
CA THR A 14 14.05 -12.84 2.44
C THR A 14 12.59 -12.55 2.78
N HIS A 15 12.15 -11.30 2.63
CA HIS A 15 10.81 -10.82 2.98
C HIS A 15 9.93 -10.55 1.76
N GLN A 16 10.47 -10.76 0.55
CA GLN A 16 9.80 -10.41 -0.69
C GLN A 16 8.46 -11.12 -0.82
N THR A 17 8.36 -12.42 -0.54
CA THR A 17 7.08 -13.14 -0.61
C THR A 17 6.02 -12.53 0.32
N GLU A 18 6.38 -12.22 1.57
CA GLU A 18 5.47 -11.66 2.57
C GLU A 18 5.03 -10.24 2.20
N ALA A 19 5.95 -9.41 1.72
CA ALA A 19 5.65 -8.08 1.23
C ALA A 19 4.71 -8.12 0.01
N LEU A 20 4.92 -9.07 -0.91
CA LEU A 20 4.07 -9.24 -2.08
C LEU A 20 2.66 -9.72 -1.72
N GLU A 21 2.51 -10.64 -0.77
CA GLU A 21 1.20 -11.04 -0.25
C GLU A 21 0.48 -9.88 0.45
N CYS A 22 1.22 -9.06 1.18
CA CYS A 22 0.69 -7.86 1.82
C CYS A 22 0.19 -6.84 0.78
N ILE A 23 0.99 -6.53 -0.24
CA ILE A 23 0.61 -5.63 -1.35
C ILE A 23 -0.60 -6.20 -2.10
N TRP A 24 -0.61 -7.50 -2.37
CA TRP A 24 -1.76 -8.15 -3.02
C TRP A 24 -3.05 -7.95 -2.22
N THR A 25 -2.98 -8.10 -0.91
CA THR A 25 -4.13 -7.91 -0.01
C THR A 25 -4.57 -6.45 0.05
N ILE A 26 -3.64 -5.50 -0.09
CA ILE A 26 -3.95 -4.08 -0.22
C ILE A 26 -4.68 -3.82 -1.55
N CYS A 27 -4.18 -4.36 -2.68
CA CYS A 27 -4.83 -4.18 -3.98
C CYS A 27 -6.18 -4.91 -4.11
N HIS A 28 -6.39 -5.96 -3.32
CA HIS A 28 -7.59 -6.79 -3.33
C HIS A 28 -8.12 -7.00 -1.91
N PRO A 29 -8.69 -5.94 -1.30
CA PRO A 29 -9.10 -5.97 0.09
C PRO A 29 -10.23 -7.00 0.30
N PRO A 30 -10.15 -7.85 1.34
CA PRO A 30 -11.28 -8.66 1.77
C PRO A 30 -12.51 -7.81 2.12
N ALA A 31 -13.71 -8.37 1.96
CA ALA A 31 -14.94 -7.73 2.42
C ALA A 31 -14.88 -7.44 3.93
N GLY A 32 -15.37 -6.27 4.34
CA GLY A 32 -15.27 -5.81 5.72
C GLY A 32 -13.88 -5.36 6.17
N THR A 33 -12.93 -5.18 5.25
CA THR A 33 -11.62 -4.56 5.58
C THR A 33 -11.84 -3.24 6.31
N THR A 34 -11.25 -3.11 7.50
CA THR A 34 -11.33 -1.89 8.30
C THR A 34 -10.14 -1.00 8.01
N ARG A 35 -10.20 0.25 8.46
CA ARG A 35 -9.07 1.16 8.38
C ARG A 35 -7.88 0.63 9.18
N GLU A 36 -8.13 0.09 10.36
CA GLU A 36 -7.12 -0.49 11.24
C GLU A 36 -6.37 -1.65 10.56
N ASP A 37 -7.07 -2.44 9.73
CA ASP A 37 -6.43 -3.48 8.90
C ASP A 37 -5.49 -2.88 7.85
N VAL A 38 -5.87 -1.74 7.25
CA VAL A 38 -5.02 -1.04 6.27
C VAL A 38 -3.79 -0.45 6.95
N VAL A 39 -3.96 0.21 8.10
CA VAL A 39 -2.84 0.72 8.92
C VAL A 39 -1.89 -0.43 9.23
N SER A 40 -2.42 -1.55 9.75
CA SER A 40 -1.60 -2.71 10.12
C SER A 40 -0.80 -3.28 8.96
N ARG A 41 -1.38 -3.30 7.75
CA ARG A 41 -0.68 -3.75 6.52
C ARG A 41 0.42 -2.78 6.10
N PHE A 42 0.18 -1.47 6.15
CA PHE A 42 1.22 -0.48 5.83
C PHE A 42 2.36 -0.51 6.85
N GLU A 43 2.07 -0.67 8.15
CA GLU A 43 3.11 -0.86 9.16
C GLU A 43 3.87 -2.18 8.94
N LEU A 44 3.19 -3.27 8.54
CA LEU A 44 3.88 -4.51 8.15
C LEU A 44 4.85 -4.26 6.99
N LEU A 45 4.41 -3.57 5.93
CA LEU A 45 5.29 -3.23 4.80
C LEU A 45 6.51 -2.42 5.25
N ARG A 46 6.38 -1.50 6.20
CA ARG A 46 7.51 -0.76 6.79
C ARG A 46 8.52 -1.68 7.44
N THR A 47 8.08 -2.72 8.14
CA THR A 47 8.99 -3.69 8.79
C THR A 47 9.69 -4.63 7.80
N LEU A 48 9.11 -4.83 6.61
CA LEU A 48 9.64 -5.72 5.58
C LEU A 48 10.51 -4.99 4.54
N ALA A 49 10.44 -3.65 4.51
CA ALA A 49 11.23 -2.79 3.64
C ALA A 49 12.73 -2.87 4.00
N TYR A 50 13.59 -2.62 3.03
CA TYR A 50 15.02 -2.37 3.29
C TYR A 50 15.21 -1.13 4.16
N ASP A 51 16.28 -1.09 4.95
CA ASP A 51 16.66 0.10 5.73
C ASP A 51 16.74 1.34 4.82
N GLY A 52 16.04 2.41 5.21
CA GLY A 52 15.90 3.66 4.44
C GLY A 52 14.74 3.67 3.45
N TRP A 53 13.99 2.58 3.29
CA TRP A 53 12.78 2.55 2.46
C TRP A 53 11.49 2.62 3.28
N GLU A 54 11.55 2.37 4.60
CA GLU A 54 10.42 2.49 5.51
C GLU A 54 9.88 3.93 5.60
N GLU A 55 10.72 4.92 5.28
CA GLU A 55 10.34 6.33 5.23
C GLU A 55 9.48 6.68 4.01
N ASN A 56 9.53 5.86 2.95
CA ASN A 56 8.73 6.02 1.73
C ASN A 56 7.35 5.37 1.83
N ILE A 57 7.03 4.72 2.95
CA ILE A 57 5.74 4.09 3.20
C ILE A 57 4.99 4.92 4.24
N HIS A 58 3.87 5.50 3.83
CA HIS A 58 3.11 6.45 4.64
C HIS A 58 1.72 5.92 4.98
N SER A 59 1.39 6.00 6.27
CA SER A 59 0.07 5.77 6.83
C SER A 59 -0.48 7.12 7.35
N GLY A 60 -1.51 7.67 6.71
CA GLY A 60 -2.21 8.88 7.16
C GLY A 60 -1.68 10.22 6.63
N LEU A 61 -0.96 10.25 5.50
CA LEU A 61 -0.58 11.52 4.83
C LEU A 61 -1.84 12.16 4.24
N HIS A 62 -2.07 13.48 4.37
CA HIS A 62 -3.26 14.18 3.83
C HIS A 62 -4.62 13.87 4.46
N GLY A 63 -4.63 13.16 5.59
CA GLY A 63 -5.84 12.80 6.31
C GLY A 63 -5.71 11.40 6.85
N GLU A 64 -6.50 11.10 7.87
CA GLU A 64 -6.48 9.83 8.57
C GLU A 64 -6.75 8.59 7.69
N ASN A 65 -7.28 8.80 6.48
CA ASN A 65 -7.80 7.75 5.59
C ASN A 65 -6.96 7.52 4.31
N TYR A 66 -5.80 8.16 4.18
CA TYR A 66 -4.97 8.05 2.98
C TYR A 66 -3.61 7.40 3.30
N PHE A 67 -3.20 6.48 2.45
CA PHE A 67 -1.98 5.67 2.61
C PHE A 67 -1.25 5.62 1.29
N CYS A 68 0.09 5.68 1.30
CA CYS A 68 0.86 5.60 0.06
C CYS A 68 2.24 4.99 0.22
N ILE A 69 2.79 4.51 -0.90
CA ILE A 69 4.17 4.10 -1.07
C ILE A 69 4.75 4.98 -2.17
N LEU A 70 5.91 5.58 -1.90
CA LEU A 70 6.65 6.43 -2.83
C LEU A 70 7.85 5.66 -3.41
N ASP A 71 8.23 5.97 -4.66
CA ASP A 71 9.52 5.56 -5.22
C ASP A 71 10.64 6.57 -4.90
N GLU A 72 11.85 6.31 -5.42
CA GLU A 72 13.04 7.15 -5.24
C GLU A 72 12.86 8.61 -5.69
N ASP A 73 11.96 8.85 -6.65
CA ASP A 73 11.63 10.20 -7.17
C ASP A 73 10.48 10.85 -6.37
N SER A 74 10.12 10.27 -5.22
CA SER A 74 8.98 10.66 -4.40
C SER A 74 7.65 10.60 -5.16
N GLN A 75 7.54 9.73 -6.17
CA GLN A 75 6.30 9.52 -6.92
C GLN A 75 5.50 8.38 -6.32
N GLU A 76 4.18 8.56 -6.20
CA GLU A 76 3.29 7.51 -5.74
C GLU A 76 3.29 6.31 -6.70
N ILE A 77 3.72 5.16 -6.20
CA ILE A 77 3.61 3.90 -6.92
C ILE A 77 2.36 3.11 -6.52
N LEU A 78 1.91 3.30 -5.27
CA LEU A 78 0.68 2.74 -4.71
C LEU A 78 0.10 3.75 -3.75
N SER A 79 -1.20 4.03 -3.88
CA SER A 79 -1.93 4.75 -2.84
C SER A 79 -3.31 4.14 -2.62
N VAL A 80 -3.79 4.29 -1.39
CA VAL A 80 -5.09 3.81 -0.93
C VAL A 80 -5.82 4.97 -0.29
N THR A 81 -7.08 5.14 -0.63
CA THR A 81 -7.98 6.08 0.04
C THR A 81 -9.21 5.36 0.53
N LEU A 82 -9.54 5.56 1.81
CA LEU A 82 -10.81 5.17 2.40
C LEU A 82 -11.73 6.39 2.45
N ASP A 83 -12.97 6.26 2.04
CA ASP A 83 -13.97 7.31 2.26
C ASP A 83 -15.00 6.93 3.33
N ASP A 84 -15.75 7.93 3.79
CA ASP A 84 -16.73 7.78 4.88
C ASP A 84 -17.94 6.91 4.51
N VAL A 85 -18.08 6.54 3.23
CA VAL A 85 -19.16 5.68 2.73
C VAL A 85 -18.69 4.25 2.47
N GLY A 86 -17.46 3.90 2.84
CA GLY A 86 -16.93 2.52 2.79
C GLY A 86 -16.33 2.14 1.45
N ASN A 87 -15.98 3.12 0.61
CA ASN A 87 -15.19 2.88 -0.59
C ASN A 87 -13.72 2.78 -0.24
N TYR A 88 -13.07 1.82 -0.88
CA TYR A 88 -11.65 1.58 -0.82
C TYR A 88 -11.08 1.78 -2.23
N THR A 89 -10.44 2.91 -2.46
CA THR A 89 -9.85 3.23 -3.76
C THR A 89 -8.35 2.95 -3.73
N VAL A 90 -7.89 2.07 -4.62
CA VAL A 90 -6.48 1.76 -4.86
C VAL A 90 -6.05 2.48 -6.12
N ASN A 91 -4.96 3.23 -6.06
CA ASN A 91 -4.27 3.75 -7.23
C ASN A 91 -2.91 3.08 -7.35
N CYS A 92 -2.61 2.52 -8.51
CA CYS A 92 -1.33 1.88 -8.82
C CYS A 92 -0.89 2.30 -10.22
N GLN A 93 0.13 3.16 -10.31
CA GLN A 93 0.73 3.70 -11.54
C GLN A 93 -0.25 4.03 -12.68
N GLY A 94 -1.29 4.82 -12.38
CA GLY A 94 -2.25 5.31 -13.37
C GLY A 94 -3.46 4.39 -13.61
N TYR A 95 -3.51 3.23 -12.95
CA TYR A 95 -4.73 2.46 -12.79
C TYR A 95 -5.37 2.80 -11.43
N SER A 96 -6.69 2.95 -11.42
CA SER A 96 -7.48 3.23 -10.23
C SER A 96 -8.63 2.24 -10.14
N GLU A 97 -8.74 1.53 -9.03
CA GLU A 97 -9.80 0.56 -8.75
C GLU A 97 -10.48 0.93 -7.44
N THR A 98 -11.81 0.85 -7.40
CA THR A 98 -12.59 1.13 -6.20
C THR A 98 -13.36 -0.11 -5.79
N HIS A 99 -13.17 -0.54 -4.56
CA HIS A 99 -13.86 -1.65 -3.93
C HIS A 99 -14.88 -1.11 -2.91
N HIS A 100 -16.05 -1.74 -2.86
CA HIS A 100 -17.04 -1.47 -1.82
C HIS A 100 -16.87 -2.49 -0.70
N LEU A 101 -16.56 -2.03 0.51
CA LEU A 101 -16.24 -2.89 1.66
C LEU A 101 -17.46 -3.24 2.53
N THR A 102 -18.65 -3.23 1.94
CA THR A 102 -19.95 -3.56 2.58
C THR A 102 -20.10 -5.04 2.90
#